data_AF-A0A7S2Y6Y3-F1
#
_entry.id   AF-A0A7S2Y6Y3-F1
#
_cell.length_a   1.000
_cell.length_b   1.000
_cell.length_c   1.000
_cell.angle_alpha   90.00
_cell.angle_beta   90.00
_cell.angle_gamma   90.00
#
_symmetry.space_group_name_H-M   'P 1'
#
loop_
_entity.id
_entity.type
_entity.pdbx_description
1 polymer ?
#
loop_
_entity_poly.entity_id
_entity_poly.type
_entity_poly.pdbx_seq_one_letter_code
_entity_poly.pdbx_strand_id
1 'polypeptide(L)'
;KKQWEKLSKCFTRAAKMGLDKVKARQESDPMQQSSLHEWERFVAKVDRFEQQRIACDTGLAFVFSEGILVEAIKKGKWILLDECNLASSETLQRLCGLLDDPTSSITLTERGDSTAVERHPDFRLFAAMNPATDAGKKDLPPSIRAR
;
A
#
# COMPACT_ATOMS: atom_id res chain seq x y z
N LYS A 1 -20.78 8.81 21.01
CA LYS A 1 -19.31 9.03 21.01
C LYS A 1 -18.62 7.69 20.76
N LYS A 2 -17.62 7.62 19.87
CA LYS A 2 -16.85 6.40 19.61
C LYS A 2 -15.96 6.09 20.84
N GLN A 3 -15.99 4.86 21.37
CA GLN A 3 -15.27 4.45 22.60
C GLN A 3 -14.07 3.53 22.28
N TRP A 4 -13.13 4.03 21.47
CA TRP A 4 -12.02 3.22 20.94
C TRP A 4 -11.06 2.68 22.00
N GLU A 5 -10.83 3.44 23.08
CA GLU A 5 -9.97 3.01 24.19
C GLU A 5 -10.54 1.78 24.90
N LYS A 6 -11.86 1.76 25.17
CA LYS A 6 -12.53 0.62 25.78
C LYS A 6 -12.50 -0.60 24.86
N LEU A 7 -12.74 -0.38 23.57
CA LEU A 7 -12.68 -1.45 22.57
C LEU A 7 -11.29 -2.09 22.51
N SER A 8 -10.24 -1.26 22.50
CA SER A 8 -8.87 -1.75 22.49
C SER A 8 -8.55 -2.61 23.72
N LYS A 9 -8.89 -2.12 24.92
CA LYS A 9 -8.75 -2.87 26.18
C LYS A 9 -9.49 -4.22 26.15
N CYS A 10 -10.70 -4.25 25.59
CA CYS A 10 -11.46 -5.49 25.40
C CYS A 10 -10.74 -6.45 24.45
N PHE A 11 -10.22 -5.97 23.32
CA PHE A 11 -9.46 -6.80 22.38
C PHE A 11 -8.17 -7.33 22.97
N THR A 12 -7.38 -6.52 23.68
CA THR A 12 -6.15 -6.98 24.35
C THR A 12 -6.43 -8.09 25.35
N ARG A 13 -7.51 -7.94 26.14
CA ARG A 13 -7.92 -8.97 27.10
C ARG A 13 -8.39 -10.24 26.41
N ALA A 14 -9.21 -10.13 25.37
CA ALA A 14 -9.69 -11.28 24.62
C ALA A 14 -8.55 -12.03 23.91
N ALA A 15 -7.59 -11.30 23.33
CA ALA A 15 -6.43 -11.86 22.66
C ALA A 15 -5.54 -12.65 23.63
N LYS A 16 -5.25 -12.07 24.81
CA LYS A 16 -4.48 -12.76 25.86
C LYS A 16 -5.18 -14.03 26.35
N MET A 17 -6.47 -13.93 26.68
CA MET A 17 -7.25 -15.08 27.14
C MET A 17 -7.34 -16.20 26.09
N GLY A 18 -7.49 -15.84 24.82
CA GLY A 18 -7.54 -16.80 23.70
C GLY A 18 -6.19 -17.52 23.54
N LEU A 19 -5.09 -16.78 23.53
CA LEU A 19 -3.75 -17.34 23.40
C LEU A 19 -3.39 -18.27 24.58
N ASP A 20 -3.67 -17.84 25.81
CA ASP A 20 -3.42 -18.65 27.01
C ASP A 20 -4.24 -19.95 26.98
N LYS A 21 -5.49 -19.88 26.51
CA LYS A 21 -6.38 -21.05 26.38
C LYS A 21 -5.91 -22.04 25.32
N VAL A 22 -5.36 -21.56 24.21
CA VAL A 22 -4.83 -22.43 23.15
C VAL A 22 -3.50 -23.04 23.57
N LYS A 23 -2.60 -22.29 24.22
CA LYS A 23 -1.35 -22.82 24.76
C LYS A 23 -1.54 -23.86 25.87
N ALA A 24 -2.60 -23.72 26.66
CA ALA A 24 -2.94 -24.68 27.71
C ALA A 24 -3.48 -26.02 27.17
N ARG A 25 -3.88 -26.09 25.90
CA ARG A 25 -4.32 -27.32 25.23
C ARG A 25 -3.09 -27.92 24.52
N GLN A 26 -2.64 -29.10 24.95
CA GLN A 26 -1.37 -29.72 24.53
C GLN A 26 -1.19 -29.89 23.00
N GLU A 27 0.03 -29.67 22.54
CA GLU A 27 0.54 -29.46 21.16
C GLU A 27 0.46 -30.64 20.15
N SER A 28 -0.38 -31.63 20.37
CA SER A 28 -0.31 -32.90 19.62
C SER A 28 -1.14 -32.97 18.32
N ASP A 29 -2.08 -32.04 18.09
CA ASP A 29 -3.00 -32.08 16.95
C ASP A 29 -2.69 -30.95 15.93
N PRO A 30 -2.43 -31.28 14.63
CA PRO A 30 -2.20 -30.29 13.58
C PRO A 30 -3.30 -29.22 13.47
N MET A 31 -4.55 -29.56 13.80
CA MET A 31 -5.67 -28.60 13.78
C MET A 31 -5.54 -27.53 14.88
N GLN A 32 -4.86 -27.84 15.98
CA GLN A 32 -4.62 -26.92 17.09
C GLN A 32 -3.45 -25.97 16.83
N GLN A 33 -2.45 -26.40 16.03
CA GLN A 33 -1.37 -25.51 15.55
C GLN A 33 -1.90 -24.39 14.65
N SER A 34 -2.87 -24.69 13.77
CA SER A 34 -3.54 -23.66 12.95
C SER A 34 -4.27 -22.64 13.82
N SER A 35 -4.97 -23.09 14.87
CA SER A 35 -5.63 -22.20 15.83
C SER A 35 -4.62 -21.30 16.56
N LEU A 36 -3.48 -21.84 16.99
CA LEU A 36 -2.45 -21.06 17.67
C LEU A 36 -1.91 -19.94 16.77
N HIS A 37 -1.60 -20.25 15.51
CA HIS A 37 -1.14 -19.25 14.55
C HIS A 37 -2.18 -18.15 14.30
N GLU A 38 -3.46 -18.50 14.22
CA GLU A 38 -4.54 -17.52 14.10
C GLU A 38 -4.61 -16.58 15.31
N TRP A 39 -4.47 -17.10 16.53
CA TRP A 39 -4.45 -16.30 17.75
C TRP A 39 -3.21 -15.41 17.85
N GLU A 40 -2.03 -15.90 17.47
CA GLU A 40 -0.82 -15.08 17.38
C GLU A 40 -0.99 -13.93 16.38
N ARG A 41 -1.57 -14.22 15.20
CA ARG A 41 -1.88 -13.21 14.20
C ARG A 41 -2.91 -12.21 14.70
N PHE A 42 -3.90 -12.66 15.49
CA PHE A 42 -4.88 -11.79 16.10
C PHE A 42 -4.24 -10.86 17.14
N VAL A 43 -3.38 -11.38 18.03
CA VAL A 43 -2.62 -10.58 19.02
C VAL A 43 -1.82 -9.48 18.31
N ALA A 44 -1.06 -9.83 17.27
CA ALA A 44 -0.29 -8.85 16.50
C ALA A 44 -1.17 -7.74 15.88
N LYS A 45 -2.38 -8.09 15.41
CA LYS A 45 -3.35 -7.09 14.90
C LYS A 45 -3.88 -6.17 16.01
N VAL A 46 -4.13 -6.71 17.21
CA VAL A 46 -4.60 -5.93 18.36
C VAL A 46 -3.52 -4.96 18.84
N ASP A 47 -2.27 -5.40 18.91
CA ASP A 47 -1.14 -4.54 19.29
C ASP A 47 -0.97 -3.39 18.30
N ARG A 48 -1.04 -3.68 17.00
CA ARG A 48 -1.03 -2.65 15.94
C ARG A 48 -2.20 -1.67 16.09
N PHE A 49 -3.40 -2.16 16.38
CA PHE A 49 -4.57 -1.31 16.58
C PHE A 49 -4.39 -0.36 17.77
N GLU A 50 -3.84 -0.84 18.89
CA GLU A 50 -3.59 0.00 20.05
C GLU A 50 -2.52 1.06 19.77
N GLN A 51 -1.42 0.69 19.11
CA GLN A 51 -0.39 1.65 18.67
C GLN A 51 -0.98 2.74 17.77
N GLN A 52 -1.83 2.37 16.82
CA GLN A 52 -2.46 3.32 15.92
C GLN A 52 -3.48 4.22 16.64
N ARG A 53 -4.23 3.69 17.62
CA ARG A 53 -5.11 4.50 18.47
C ARG A 53 -4.33 5.55 19.25
N ILE A 54 -3.23 5.14 19.89
CA ILE A 54 -2.36 6.05 20.64
C ILE A 54 -1.78 7.12 19.70
N ALA A 55 -1.32 6.74 18.50
CA ALA A 55 -0.82 7.69 17.50
C ALA A 55 -1.89 8.69 17.03
N CYS A 56 -3.14 8.25 16.89
CA CYS A 56 -4.28 9.15 16.58
C CYS A 56 -4.54 10.13 17.71
N ASP A 57 -4.47 9.68 18.97
CA ASP A 57 -4.69 10.53 20.15
C ASP A 57 -3.56 11.57 20.33
N THR A 58 -2.32 11.23 19.93
CA THR A 58 -1.18 12.16 19.96
C THR A 58 -1.07 13.06 18.72
N GLY A 59 -1.97 12.90 17.75
CA GLY A 59 -1.97 13.69 16.50
C GLY A 59 -0.91 13.29 15.48
N LEU A 60 -0.23 12.15 15.66
CA LEU A 60 0.83 11.63 14.79
C LEU A 60 0.37 10.41 13.98
N ALA A 61 -0.89 10.37 13.56
CA ALA A 61 -1.42 9.29 12.75
C ALA A 61 -1.41 9.65 11.26
N PHE A 62 -0.66 8.88 10.48
CA PHE A 62 -0.69 8.91 9.03
C PHE A 62 -1.37 7.64 8.51
N VAL A 63 -2.15 7.79 7.44
CA VAL A 63 -2.74 6.67 6.72
C VAL A 63 -2.33 6.76 5.26
N PHE A 64 -1.87 5.64 4.71
CA PHE A 64 -1.62 5.54 3.28
C PHE A 64 -2.96 5.61 2.55
N SER A 65 -3.08 6.54 1.61
CA SER A 65 -4.25 6.68 0.75
C SER A 65 -3.86 6.36 -0.68
N GLU A 66 -4.57 5.41 -1.30
CA GLU A 66 -4.32 5.04 -2.69
C GLU A 66 -4.72 6.20 -3.63
N GLY A 67 -3.79 6.59 -4.49
CA GLY A 67 -4.04 7.61 -5.52
C GLY A 67 -4.73 7.04 -6.77
N ILE A 68 -5.15 7.95 -7.65
CA ILE A 68 -5.86 7.62 -8.91
C ILE A 68 -5.09 6.64 -9.80
N LEU A 69 -3.76 6.72 -9.80
CA LEU A 69 -2.91 5.84 -10.59
C LEU A 69 -3.05 4.38 -10.14
N VAL A 70 -2.98 4.13 -8.84
CA VAL A 70 -3.08 2.80 -8.25
C VAL A 70 -4.46 2.20 -8.51
N GLU A 71 -5.51 3.00 -8.36
CA GLU A 71 -6.87 2.56 -8.64
C GLU A 71 -7.05 2.17 -10.11
N ALA A 72 -6.53 2.99 -11.03
CA ALA A 72 -6.63 2.75 -12.46
C ALA A 72 -5.84 1.51 -12.91
N ILE A 73 -4.64 1.28 -12.37
CA ILE A 73 -3.84 0.07 -12.61
C ILE A 73 -4.63 -1.18 -12.23
N LYS A 74 -5.28 -1.18 -11.05
CA LYS A 74 -6.09 -2.31 -10.57
C LYS A 74 -7.37 -2.54 -11.37
N LYS A 75 -8.00 -1.47 -11.84
CA LYS A 75 -9.32 -1.51 -12.52
C LYS A 75 -9.24 -1.51 -14.04
N GLY A 76 -8.05 -1.49 -14.64
CA GLY A 76 -7.89 -1.44 -16.09
C GLY A 76 -8.33 -0.13 -16.73
N LYS A 77 -8.30 0.98 -15.98
CA LYS A 77 -8.67 2.30 -16.52
C LYS A 77 -7.55 2.88 -17.35
N TRP A 78 -7.88 3.82 -18.22
CA TRP A 78 -6.89 4.55 -19.00
C TRP A 78 -6.50 5.83 -18.26
N ILE A 79 -5.21 6.17 -18.31
CA ILE A 79 -4.67 7.43 -17.76
C ILE A 79 -3.94 8.19 -18.85
N LEU A 80 -4.17 9.51 -18.90
CA LEU A 80 -3.35 10.46 -19.63
C LEU A 80 -2.54 11.30 -18.63
N LEU A 81 -1.21 11.24 -18.75
CA LEU A 81 -0.29 12.16 -18.08
C LEU A 81 -0.09 13.36 -18.98
N ASP A 82 -0.78 14.46 -18.68
CA ASP A 82 -0.60 15.71 -19.39
C ASP A 82 0.60 16.48 -18.85
N GLU A 83 1.25 17.27 -19.72
CA GLU A 83 2.42 18.11 -19.41
C GLU A 83 3.52 17.37 -18.61
N CYS A 84 3.80 16.11 -18.96
CA CYS A 84 4.67 15.25 -18.16
C CYS A 84 6.10 15.78 -18.00
N ASN A 85 6.53 16.68 -18.88
CA ASN A 85 7.81 17.38 -18.83
C ASN A 85 7.95 18.42 -17.71
N LEU A 86 6.85 18.82 -17.07
CA LEU A 86 6.86 19.69 -15.89
C LEU A 86 7.11 18.90 -14.60
N ALA A 87 6.92 17.59 -14.61
CA ALA A 87 7.23 16.73 -13.47
C ALA A 87 8.74 16.63 -13.25
N SER A 88 9.15 16.39 -12.00
CA SER A 88 10.56 16.15 -11.70
C SER A 88 11.02 14.83 -12.30
N SER A 89 12.31 14.74 -12.66
CA SER A 89 12.89 13.49 -13.19
C SER A 89 12.72 12.32 -12.20
N GLU A 90 12.76 12.59 -10.90
CA GLU A 90 12.53 11.60 -9.85
C GLU A 90 11.11 11.04 -9.89
N THR A 91 10.08 11.90 -10.00
CA THR A 91 8.68 11.46 -10.10
C THR A 91 8.47 10.59 -11.34
N LEU A 92 9.05 10.97 -12.47
CA LEU A 92 8.94 10.20 -13.70
C LEU A 92 9.70 8.87 -13.62
N GLN A 93 10.85 8.82 -12.92
CA GLN A 93 11.58 7.58 -12.67
C GLN A 93 10.77 6.55 -11.89
N ARG A 94 9.92 6.99 -10.94
CA ARG A 94 9.01 6.10 -10.21
C ARG A 94 7.98 5.43 -11.12
N LEU A 95 7.67 6.06 -12.26
CA LEU A 95 6.76 5.50 -13.28
C LEU A 95 7.48 4.57 -14.26
N CYS A 96 8.80 4.62 -14.37
CA CYS A 96 9.56 3.77 -15.32
C CYS A 96 9.23 2.29 -15.15
N GLY A 97 9.11 1.80 -13.92
CA GLY A 97 8.77 0.40 -13.67
C GLY A 97 7.44 -0.02 -14.30
N LEU A 98 6.47 0.90 -14.42
CA LEU A 98 5.18 0.66 -15.09
C LEU A 98 5.25 0.82 -16.62
N LEU A 99 6.27 1.50 -17.13
CA LEU A 99 6.52 1.74 -18.55
C LEU A 99 7.43 0.67 -19.18
N ASP A 100 8.19 -0.08 -18.36
CA ASP A 100 9.19 -1.03 -18.83
C ASP A 100 8.59 -2.21 -19.64
N ASP A 101 7.42 -2.71 -19.26
CA ASP A 101 6.76 -3.83 -19.95
C ASP A 101 5.22 -3.72 -19.88
N PRO A 102 4.46 -4.20 -20.88
CA PRO A 102 2.99 -4.23 -20.82
C PRO A 102 2.42 -5.02 -19.63
N THR A 103 3.21 -5.92 -19.04
CA THR A 103 2.86 -6.75 -17.87
C THR A 103 3.48 -6.24 -16.57
N SER A 104 4.29 -5.18 -16.61
CA SER A 104 4.99 -4.73 -15.41
C SER A 104 4.04 -4.13 -14.37
N SER A 105 4.30 -4.50 -13.11
CA SER A 105 3.60 -4.04 -11.92
C SER A 105 4.40 -2.95 -11.20
N ILE A 106 3.74 -2.15 -10.35
CA ILE A 106 4.41 -1.14 -9.52
C ILE A 106 4.36 -1.52 -8.03
N THR A 107 5.47 -1.36 -7.33
CA THR A 107 5.54 -1.60 -5.88
C THR A 107 5.51 -0.27 -5.11
N LEU A 108 4.62 -0.16 -4.13
CA LEU A 108 4.41 1.07 -3.35
C LEU A 108 5.14 0.97 -2.01
N THR A 109 6.40 1.38 -1.98
CA THR A 109 7.26 1.34 -0.78
C THR A 109 6.68 2.11 0.42
N GLU A 110 5.92 3.17 0.15
CA GLU A 110 5.31 4.09 1.11
C GLU A 110 4.11 3.47 1.83
N ARG A 111 3.53 2.39 1.28
CA ARG A 111 2.46 1.62 1.91
C ARG A 111 2.96 0.81 3.11
N GLY A 112 4.28 0.61 3.21
CA GLY A 112 4.91 -0.19 4.26
C GLY A 112 4.68 -1.70 4.10
N ASP A 113 4.10 -2.13 2.98
CA ASP A 113 4.08 -3.53 2.55
C ASP A 113 4.86 -3.67 1.24
N SER A 114 5.48 -4.84 1.03
CA SER A 114 6.22 -5.15 -0.20
C SER A 114 5.31 -5.73 -1.27
N THR A 115 4.01 -5.41 -1.25
CA THR A 115 3.05 -5.97 -2.20
C THR A 115 3.08 -5.19 -3.51
N ALA A 116 3.35 -5.89 -4.60
CA ALA A 116 3.24 -5.31 -5.94
C ALA A 116 1.76 -5.09 -6.29
N VAL A 117 1.48 -3.97 -6.95
CA VAL A 117 0.18 -3.68 -7.54
C VAL A 117 0.15 -4.30 -8.93
N GLU A 118 -0.52 -5.45 -9.03
CA GLU A 118 -0.72 -6.17 -10.28
C GLU A 118 -1.43 -5.29 -11.32
N ARG A 119 -0.86 -5.26 -12.53
CA ARG A 119 -1.38 -4.47 -13.63
C ARG A 119 -2.54 -5.19 -14.30
N HIS A 120 -3.67 -4.51 -14.43
CA HIS A 120 -4.80 -5.05 -15.18
C HIS A 120 -4.49 -5.12 -16.68
N PRO A 121 -4.86 -6.19 -17.41
CA PRO A 121 -4.56 -6.35 -18.84
C PRO A 121 -5.07 -5.19 -19.72
N ASP A 122 -6.20 -4.58 -19.35
CA ASP A 122 -6.79 -3.45 -20.08
C ASP A 122 -6.24 -2.07 -19.68
N PHE A 123 -5.34 -1.99 -18.69
CA PHE A 123 -4.75 -0.73 -18.27
C PHE A 123 -3.89 -0.13 -19.39
N ARG A 124 -4.10 1.16 -19.66
CA ARG A 124 -3.33 1.93 -20.65
C ARG A 124 -2.86 3.24 -20.02
N LEU A 125 -1.59 3.55 -20.23
CA LEU A 125 -0.97 4.79 -19.79
C LEU A 125 -0.50 5.56 -21.03
N PHE A 126 -0.98 6.78 -21.16
CA PHE A 126 -0.59 7.72 -22.19
C PHE A 126 0.14 8.88 -21.53
N ALA A 127 1.13 9.44 -22.22
CA ALA A 127 1.79 10.66 -21.79
C ALA A 127 1.81 11.66 -22.95
N ALA A 128 1.41 12.89 -22.66
CA ALA A 128 1.47 14.00 -23.58
C ALA A 128 2.52 15.01 -23.09
N MET A 129 3.26 15.55 -24.05
CA MET A 129 4.20 16.64 -23.83
C MET A 129 4.04 17.63 -24.97
N ASN A 130 3.97 18.92 -24.63
CA ASN A 130 4.04 19.97 -25.63
C ASN A 130 5.48 20.06 -26.18
N PRO A 131 5.68 20.20 -27.50
CA PRO A 131 7.01 20.29 -28.09
C PRO A 131 7.79 21.47 -27.50
N ALA A 132 9.10 21.29 -27.32
CA ALA A 132 10.01 22.24 -26.64
C ALA A 132 10.30 23.54 -27.43
N THR A 133 9.44 23.93 -28.37
CA THR A 133 9.52 25.20 -29.12
C THR A 133 8.97 26.39 -28.33
N ASP A 134 8.43 26.14 -27.14
CA ASP A 134 7.75 27.12 -26.30
C ASP A 134 8.59 27.38 -25.04
N ALA A 135 8.92 28.65 -24.79
CA ALA A 135 9.95 29.05 -23.83
C ALA A 135 9.71 28.47 -22.42
N GLY A 136 10.71 27.76 -21.86
CA GLY A 136 10.70 27.27 -20.47
C GLY A 136 10.42 25.78 -20.27
N LYS A 137 10.20 25.00 -21.34
CA LYS A 137 9.90 23.56 -21.25
C LYS A 137 11.17 22.71 -21.27
N LYS A 138 11.38 21.90 -20.21
CA LYS A 138 12.50 20.95 -20.09
C LYS A 138 12.25 19.72 -20.97
N ASP A 139 13.32 19.22 -21.57
CA ASP A 139 13.31 17.95 -22.27
C ASP A 139 13.05 16.77 -21.31
N LEU A 140 12.23 15.80 -21.73
CA LEU A 140 12.08 14.55 -20.99
C LEU A 140 13.43 13.83 -20.87
N PRO A 141 13.74 13.22 -19.69
CA PRO A 141 14.92 12.39 -19.53
C PRO A 141 14.99 11.32 -20.63
N PRO A 142 16.19 11.03 -21.19
CA PRO A 142 16.35 10.02 -22.24
C PRO A 142 15.76 8.65 -21.87
N SER A 143 15.83 8.31 -20.58
CA SER A 143 15.31 7.06 -20.01
C SER A 143 13.81 6.86 -20.15
N ILE A 144 13.04 7.93 -20.43
CA ILE A 144 11.58 7.88 -20.55
C ILE A 144 11.12 8.20 -21.96
N ARG A 145 11.86 9.08 -22.66
CA ARG A 145 11.56 9.43 -24.05
C ARG A 145 11.62 8.23 -25.00
N ALA A 146 12.49 7.26 -24.73
CA ALA A 146 12.77 6.14 -25.64
C ALA A 146 12.04 4.83 -25.27
N ARG A 147 11.05 4.88 -24.38
CA ARG A 147 10.33 3.70 -23.87
C ARG A 147 8.91 3.62 -24.39
#